data_AF-A0A959P1D2-F1
#
_entry.id   AF-A0A959P1D2-F1
#
_cell.length_a   1.000
_cell.length_b   1.000
_cell.length_c   1.000
_cell.angle_alpha   90.00
_cell.angle_beta   90.00
_cell.angle_gamma   90.00
#
_symmetry.space_group_name_H-M   'P 1'
#
loop_
_entity.id
_entity.type
_entity.pdbx_description
1 polymer ?
#
loop_
_entity_poly.entity_id
_entity_poly.type
_entity_poly.pdbx_seq_one_letter_code
_entity_poly.pdbx_strand_id
1 'polypeptide(L)'
;GVNKVGAAYIYHGGSSGLSVTPSNMINGDQSNSGYGSSVSTAGDVNGDGYSDIIIGASTYGLGAKGAAFVHCGSSSGVSNTPNWTKEGANASFFGNAVSIAGDVNGDGYSDVIIGAYDFSNGQVAEGAVYVFHGSASGLSQNADWSIESNQDYASIGLDVSSAGDVNGDGYGDIVFSGYNSTNKEGVVYLYHGSGTGLETNSNWSFLGSQNFGQYGFSVNTAGDMNGDGYSDVIVGQYGFDNIGSGVDFDGKVYLYKGSENGLGIAEVWSGLGGEEFEYGISVSTAGDVNGDGYSDILIGAPGYNGTTIHGGAYLYYGNARGSLESRIRQSNPSTGDRLAAGNLTESSGSVELGLRIKSPFGRADGRAVYEFRKHGEIFSQGTSYSNSVMFYGTSTFEDLIINPKGKPILTTANGLASSYSDAYQWRTRKEFSLVNNPYQKYGPWKYYSAFDPIQPYAFRPRVYIPLNIIAQIKVLLEGAYDESSNNMFTYINSNIPTTSPYEDLRETSLPIPGNAVDWIFVELRDKNDVSKVLASKSGFLLQDKTIRELDGTSPLSFNLPEDDYYISVKHRNHLPVISASPVHLTSN
;
A
#
# COMPACT_ATOMS: atom_id res chain seq x y z
N GLY A 1 37.60 12.90 37.16
CA GLY A 1 37.33 13.04 35.73
C GLY A 1 36.59 11.80 35.30
N VAL A 2 35.35 11.95 34.85
CA VAL A 2 34.54 10.79 34.44
C VAL A 2 35.03 10.41 33.04
N ASN A 3 35.61 9.22 32.88
CA ASN A 3 35.96 8.69 31.56
C ASN A 3 34.67 8.60 30.74
N LYS A 4 34.55 9.44 29.70
CA LYS A 4 33.40 9.46 28.80
C LYS A 4 33.50 8.28 27.83
N VAL A 5 33.30 7.07 28.35
CA VAL A 5 33.33 5.85 27.53
C VAL A 5 32.09 5.72 26.64
N GLY A 6 30.97 6.34 27.03
CA GLY A 6 29.69 6.17 26.33
C GLY A 6 28.98 4.86 26.71
N ALA A 7 27.68 4.78 26.46
CA ALA A 7 26.87 3.60 26.75
C ALA A 7 25.59 3.58 25.91
N ALA A 8 25.09 2.38 25.61
CA ALA A 8 23.78 2.14 25.03
C ALA A 8 22.84 1.53 26.08
N TYR A 9 21.57 1.94 26.06
CA TYR A 9 20.55 1.52 27.00
C TYR A 9 19.41 0.83 26.27
N ILE A 10 19.07 -0.38 26.67
CA ILE A 10 18.01 -1.17 26.04
C ILE A 10 16.78 -1.09 26.94
N TYR A 11 15.64 -0.77 26.33
CA TYR A 11 14.33 -0.77 26.98
C TYR A 11 13.42 -1.73 26.24
N HIS A 12 12.86 -2.72 26.94
CA HIS A 12 11.85 -3.58 26.35
C HIS A 12 10.49 -2.91 26.41
N GLY A 13 9.75 -2.97 25.31
CA GLY A 13 8.34 -2.59 25.26
C GLY A 13 7.45 -3.66 25.90
N GLY A 14 6.29 -3.23 26.37
CA GLY A 14 5.21 -4.10 26.83
C GLY A 14 3.85 -3.49 26.54
N SER A 15 2.77 -4.21 26.88
CA SER A 15 1.40 -3.73 26.69
C SER A 15 1.06 -2.43 27.43
N SER A 16 1.89 -2.04 28.41
CA SER A 16 1.76 -0.81 29.18
C SER A 16 2.76 0.28 28.74
N GLY A 17 3.45 0.09 27.62
CA GLY A 17 4.49 1.00 27.11
C GLY A 17 5.91 0.55 27.47
N LEU A 18 6.87 1.46 27.35
CA LEU A 18 8.27 1.23 27.69
C LEU A 18 8.46 1.15 29.22
N SER A 19 9.39 0.30 29.64
CA SER A 19 9.87 0.30 31.02
C SER A 19 10.49 1.65 31.39
N VAL A 20 10.29 2.11 32.62
CA VAL A 20 10.93 3.34 33.15
C VAL A 20 12.41 3.15 33.50
N THR A 21 12.88 1.90 33.55
CA THR A 21 14.29 1.54 33.73
C THR A 21 14.77 0.66 32.58
N PRO A 22 16.04 0.79 32.15
CA PRO A 22 16.59 -0.04 31.09
C PRO A 22 16.62 -1.52 31.52
N SER A 23 16.30 -2.42 30.60
CA SER A 23 16.47 -3.86 30.80
C SER A 23 17.94 -4.26 30.77
N ASN A 24 18.75 -3.55 29.98
CA ASN A 24 20.18 -3.76 29.88
C ASN A 24 20.91 -2.44 29.59
N MET A 25 22.19 -2.39 29.97
CA MET A 25 23.10 -1.27 29.71
C MET A 25 24.43 -1.84 29.21
N ILE A 26 24.83 -1.43 28.01
CA ILE A 26 26.08 -1.84 27.37
C ILE A 26 27.04 -0.66 27.42
N ASN A 27 28.16 -0.80 28.12
CA ASN A 27 29.15 0.26 28.27
C ASN A 27 30.25 0.13 27.21
N GLY A 28 30.73 1.26 26.72
CA GLY A 28 31.98 1.31 25.95
C GLY A 28 33.17 0.89 26.82
N ASP A 29 34.20 0.34 26.18
CA ASP A 29 35.43 -0.16 26.82
C ASP A 29 36.61 0.84 26.73
N GLN A 30 36.50 1.88 25.91
CA GLN A 30 37.52 2.90 25.69
C GLN A 30 37.06 4.30 26.08
N SER A 31 37.96 5.09 26.67
CA SER A 31 37.68 6.47 27.06
C SER A 31 37.60 7.39 25.84
N ASN A 32 36.59 8.26 25.80
CA ASN A 32 36.31 9.18 24.69
C ASN A 32 36.08 8.47 23.35
N SER A 33 35.60 7.23 23.35
CA SER A 33 35.28 6.48 22.13
C SER A 33 33.97 6.91 21.48
N GLY A 34 33.11 7.63 22.21
CA GLY A 34 31.79 7.99 21.73
C GLY A 34 30.86 6.79 21.61
N TYR A 35 31.07 5.70 22.35
CA TYR A 35 30.23 4.51 22.27
C TYR A 35 28.75 4.84 22.53
N GLY A 36 27.87 4.46 21.60
CA GLY A 36 26.46 4.84 21.62
C GLY A 36 26.17 6.21 21.01
N SER A 37 27.10 6.79 20.24
CA SER A 37 26.86 8.04 19.49
C SER A 37 25.82 7.89 18.38
N SER A 38 25.67 6.67 17.87
CA SER A 38 24.63 6.27 16.93
C SER A 38 24.21 4.84 17.27
N VAL A 39 22.92 4.55 17.20
CA VAL A 39 22.34 3.24 17.51
C VAL A 39 21.20 2.96 16.55
N SER A 40 21.06 1.70 16.14
CA SER A 40 19.93 1.23 15.35
C SER A 40 19.68 -0.26 15.61
N THR A 41 18.54 -0.76 15.14
CA THR A 41 18.40 -2.21 14.92
C THR A 41 19.37 -2.62 13.81
N ALA A 42 19.92 -3.84 13.90
CA ALA A 42 20.66 -4.46 12.82
C ALA A 42 19.78 -5.45 12.02
N GLY A 43 18.49 -5.60 12.39
CA GLY A 43 17.66 -6.70 11.91
C GLY A 43 18.17 -8.03 12.46
N ASP A 44 17.85 -9.16 11.84
CA ASP A 44 18.38 -10.46 12.21
C ASP A 44 19.56 -10.82 11.31
N VAL A 45 20.77 -10.42 11.70
CA VAL A 45 21.96 -10.58 10.85
C VAL A 45 22.50 -12.00 10.87
N ASN A 46 22.04 -12.83 11.83
CA ASN A 46 22.49 -14.20 12.02
C ASN A 46 21.41 -15.26 11.69
N GLY A 47 20.18 -14.85 11.45
CA GLY A 47 19.04 -15.69 11.09
C GLY A 47 18.50 -16.54 12.24
N ASP A 48 18.68 -16.12 13.50
CA ASP A 48 18.25 -16.88 14.68
C ASP A 48 16.80 -16.59 15.12
N GLY A 49 16.13 -15.69 14.40
CA GLY A 49 14.74 -15.27 14.62
C GLY A 49 14.59 -14.14 15.64
N TYR A 50 15.69 -13.57 16.15
CA TYR A 50 15.69 -12.42 17.05
C TYR A 50 16.38 -11.23 16.39
N SER A 51 15.81 -10.04 16.53
CA SER A 51 16.48 -8.83 16.03
C SER A 51 17.72 -8.50 16.88
N ASP A 52 18.78 -8.16 16.17
CA ASP A 52 20.08 -7.73 16.65
C ASP A 52 20.15 -6.19 16.70
N ILE A 53 21.18 -5.66 17.34
CA ILE A 53 21.43 -4.20 17.40
C ILE A 53 22.82 -3.84 16.90
N ILE A 54 22.93 -2.65 16.32
CA ILE A 54 24.20 -2.05 15.92
C ILE A 54 24.44 -0.76 16.71
N ILE A 55 25.66 -0.59 17.20
CA ILE A 55 26.10 0.55 17.99
C ILE A 55 27.36 1.15 17.35
N GLY A 56 27.32 2.45 17.08
CA GLY A 56 28.44 3.25 16.62
C GLY A 56 29.25 3.85 17.76
N ALA A 57 30.55 3.99 17.56
CA ALA A 57 31.49 4.68 18.44
C ALA A 57 32.45 5.52 17.58
N SER A 58 32.00 6.70 17.16
CA SER A 58 32.64 7.50 16.11
C SER A 58 34.08 7.93 16.40
N THR A 59 34.47 7.99 17.67
CA THR A 59 35.83 8.41 18.08
C THR A 59 36.62 7.27 18.72
N TYR A 60 36.20 6.02 18.51
CA TYR A 60 36.88 4.82 18.99
C TYR A 60 38.28 4.68 18.41
N GLY A 61 39.20 4.14 19.21
CA GLY A 61 40.59 3.93 18.82
C GLY A 61 41.43 5.21 18.77
N LEU A 62 42.75 5.05 18.74
CA LEU A 62 43.67 6.17 18.61
C LEU A 62 43.51 6.84 17.24
N GLY A 63 43.41 8.17 17.23
CA GLY A 63 43.29 8.95 16.00
C GLY A 63 41.88 8.99 15.40
N ALA A 64 40.83 8.84 16.21
CA ALA A 64 39.43 8.91 15.77
C ALA A 64 39.14 7.98 14.58
N LYS A 65 39.58 6.73 14.70
CA LYS A 65 39.26 5.72 13.69
C LYS A 65 37.76 5.51 13.58
N GLY A 66 37.11 5.49 14.73
CA GLY A 66 35.73 5.06 14.86
C GLY A 66 35.58 3.54 14.81
N ALA A 67 34.47 3.04 15.34
CA ALA A 67 34.11 1.63 15.29
C ALA A 67 32.60 1.43 15.27
N ALA A 68 32.17 0.26 14.79
CA ALA A 68 30.82 -0.26 14.93
C ALA A 68 30.81 -1.64 15.59
N PHE A 69 29.76 -1.90 16.35
CA PHE A 69 29.58 -3.11 17.16
C PHE A 69 28.20 -3.69 16.89
N VAL A 70 28.12 -4.99 16.57
CA VAL A 70 26.85 -5.70 16.50
C VAL A 70 26.73 -6.64 17.68
N HIS A 71 25.59 -6.54 18.36
CA HIS A 71 25.22 -7.40 19.47
C HIS A 71 23.97 -8.17 19.08
N CYS A 72 24.10 -9.50 18.98
CA CYS A 72 22.97 -10.31 18.58
C CYS A 72 21.93 -10.43 19.68
N GLY A 73 20.67 -10.43 19.27
CA GLY A 73 19.51 -10.77 20.07
C GLY A 73 19.49 -12.26 20.39
N SER A 74 18.59 -12.64 21.28
CA SER A 74 18.27 -14.03 21.58
C SER A 74 16.99 -14.11 22.40
N SER A 75 16.52 -15.33 22.67
CA SER A 75 15.45 -15.58 23.65
C SER A 75 15.73 -14.99 25.05
N SER A 76 16.99 -14.76 25.39
CA SER A 76 17.42 -14.16 26.67
C SER A 76 17.68 -12.65 26.58
N GLY A 77 17.41 -12.04 25.41
CA GLY A 77 17.73 -10.65 25.10
C GLY A 77 19.13 -10.49 24.49
N VAL A 78 19.59 -9.24 24.43
CA VAL A 78 20.85 -8.84 23.80
C VAL A 78 22.04 -9.02 24.75
N SER A 79 23.12 -9.63 24.26
CA SER A 79 24.38 -9.82 24.99
C SER A 79 25.19 -8.54 25.16
N ASN A 80 25.89 -8.38 26.29
CA ASN A 80 26.83 -7.27 26.50
C ASN A 80 28.14 -7.42 25.72
N THR A 81 28.46 -8.62 25.27
CA THR A 81 29.63 -8.86 24.43
C THR A 81 29.22 -8.78 22.96
N PRO A 82 29.86 -7.92 22.15
CA PRO A 82 29.56 -7.84 20.73
C PRO A 82 29.91 -9.15 20.04
N ASN A 83 29.04 -9.58 19.13
CA ASN A 83 29.28 -10.71 18.24
C ASN A 83 30.22 -10.31 17.10
N TRP A 84 30.17 -9.03 16.72
CA TRP A 84 31.01 -8.47 15.67
C TRP A 84 31.48 -7.06 16.04
N THR A 85 32.69 -6.73 15.66
CA THR A 85 33.29 -5.40 15.85
C THR A 85 34.17 -5.08 14.66
N LYS A 86 34.08 -3.83 14.19
CA LYS A 86 34.91 -3.30 13.11
C LYS A 86 35.38 -1.90 13.43
N GLU A 87 36.70 -1.70 13.35
CA GLU A 87 37.32 -0.37 13.38
C GLU A 87 37.45 0.19 11.96
N GLY A 88 37.33 1.51 11.86
CA GLY A 88 37.62 2.27 10.64
C GLY A 88 39.12 2.51 10.41
N ALA A 89 39.40 3.21 9.32
CA ALA A 89 40.72 3.79 9.07
C ALA A 89 40.97 4.99 10.00
N ASN A 90 42.23 5.40 10.16
CA ASN A 90 42.57 6.57 10.98
C ASN A 90 41.83 7.83 10.50
N ALA A 91 41.30 8.61 11.45
CA ALA A 91 40.54 9.83 11.22
C ALA A 91 39.34 9.66 10.27
N SER A 92 38.73 8.47 10.22
CA SER A 92 37.57 8.23 9.33
C SER A 92 36.22 8.42 10.02
N PHE A 93 36.20 8.46 11.35
CA PHE A 93 34.98 8.50 12.16
C PHE A 93 33.97 7.39 11.79
N PHE A 94 34.47 6.19 11.47
CA PHE A 94 33.64 5.04 11.15
C PHE A 94 32.64 4.72 12.27
N GLY A 95 31.39 4.45 11.93
CA GLY A 95 30.33 4.26 12.92
C GLY A 95 29.81 5.59 13.50
N ASN A 96 30.06 6.72 12.84
CA ASN A 96 29.35 7.97 13.10
C ASN A 96 27.84 7.82 12.86
N ALA A 97 27.47 7.13 11.80
CA ALA A 97 26.11 6.74 11.49
C ALA A 97 26.06 5.23 11.23
N VAL A 98 25.11 4.54 11.86
CA VAL A 98 24.88 3.10 11.69
C VAL A 98 23.39 2.83 11.52
N SER A 99 23.03 1.91 10.63
CA SER A 99 21.65 1.46 10.47
C SER A 99 21.54 0.05 9.91
N ILE A 100 20.34 -0.53 9.99
CA ILE A 100 19.95 -1.66 9.15
C ILE A 100 19.96 -1.20 7.68
N ALA A 101 20.44 -2.03 6.77
CA ALA A 101 20.33 -1.82 5.33
C ALA A 101 19.08 -2.51 4.75
N GLY A 102 18.59 -3.55 5.41
CA GLY A 102 17.59 -4.48 4.91
C GLY A 102 18.27 -5.76 4.42
N ASP A 103 17.55 -6.64 3.74
CA ASP A 103 18.15 -7.76 3.00
C ASP A 103 18.44 -7.28 1.57
N VAL A 104 19.60 -6.64 1.37
CA VAL A 104 19.95 -5.96 0.11
C VAL A 104 20.40 -6.94 -0.97
N ASN A 105 20.73 -8.18 -0.58
CA ASN A 105 21.21 -9.24 -1.46
C ASN A 105 20.19 -10.39 -1.67
N GLY A 106 19.11 -10.41 -0.88
CA GLY A 106 18.00 -11.36 -0.95
C GLY A 106 18.27 -12.72 -0.31
N ASP A 107 19.30 -12.87 0.51
CA ASP A 107 19.70 -14.15 1.10
C ASP A 107 18.89 -14.52 2.36
N GLY A 108 18.16 -13.56 2.93
CA GLY A 108 17.25 -13.74 4.06
C GLY A 108 17.83 -13.36 5.41
N TYR A 109 19.07 -12.91 5.44
CA TYR A 109 19.68 -12.30 6.61
C TYR A 109 19.57 -10.78 6.48
N SER A 110 19.45 -10.09 7.61
CA SER A 110 19.52 -8.63 7.58
C SER A 110 20.96 -8.17 7.38
N ASP A 111 21.13 -7.09 6.62
CA ASP A 111 22.41 -6.46 6.35
C ASP A 111 22.50 -5.12 7.09
N VAL A 112 23.71 -4.59 7.23
CA VAL A 112 23.96 -3.31 7.93
C VAL A 112 24.73 -2.32 7.05
N ILE A 113 24.44 -1.03 7.26
CA ILE A 113 25.12 0.09 6.62
C ILE A 113 25.81 0.98 7.65
N ILE A 114 27.03 1.41 7.33
CA ILE A 114 27.88 2.20 8.23
C ILE A 114 28.54 3.34 7.47
N GLY A 115 28.43 4.56 8.02
CA GLY A 115 29.08 5.77 7.52
C GLY A 115 30.45 6.03 8.17
N ALA A 116 31.35 6.62 7.37
CA ALA A 116 32.66 7.11 7.78
C ALA A 116 32.93 8.46 7.09
N TYR A 117 32.20 9.49 7.52
CA TYR A 117 32.11 10.77 6.81
C TYR A 117 33.43 11.52 6.63
N ASP A 118 34.47 11.22 7.43
CA ASP A 118 35.77 11.92 7.35
C ASP A 118 36.87 11.04 6.72
N PHE A 119 36.50 9.88 6.18
CA PHE A 119 37.41 9.00 5.46
C PHE A 119 38.15 9.74 4.32
N SER A 120 39.41 9.39 4.10
CA SER A 120 40.30 9.99 3.11
C SER A 120 41.16 8.93 2.42
N ASN A 121 41.13 8.87 1.09
CA ASN A 121 41.87 7.93 0.24
C ASN A 121 42.37 8.60 -1.05
N GLY A 122 43.06 9.73 -0.90
CA GLY A 122 43.55 10.54 -2.02
C GLY A 122 42.89 11.91 -2.07
N GLN A 123 41.66 12.01 -1.57
CA GLN A 123 40.93 13.26 -1.33
C GLN A 123 40.72 13.46 0.18
N VAL A 124 40.72 14.71 0.61
CA VAL A 124 40.57 15.06 2.04
C VAL A 124 39.09 15.01 2.42
N ALA A 125 38.75 14.26 3.47
CA ALA A 125 37.39 14.17 4.02
C ALA A 125 36.33 13.85 2.94
N GLU A 126 36.68 12.95 2.02
CA GLU A 126 35.81 12.54 0.93
C GLU A 126 34.65 11.66 1.42
N GLY A 127 34.85 11.01 2.57
CA GLY A 127 33.88 10.14 3.21
C GLY A 127 33.75 8.79 2.51
N ALA A 128 33.24 7.82 3.26
CA ALA A 128 32.93 6.49 2.74
C ALA A 128 31.69 5.90 3.41
N VAL A 129 31.02 5.01 2.67
CA VAL A 129 29.90 4.20 3.15
C VAL A 129 30.22 2.74 2.91
N TYR A 130 29.88 1.89 3.87
CA TYR A 130 30.14 0.45 3.84
C TYR A 130 28.86 -0.32 4.14
N VAL A 131 28.63 -1.41 3.41
CA VAL A 131 27.57 -2.38 3.68
C VAL A 131 28.19 -3.75 3.93
N PHE A 132 27.68 -4.43 4.95
CA PHE A 132 28.10 -5.77 5.35
C PHE A 132 26.88 -6.67 5.33
N HIS A 133 26.98 -7.77 4.59
CA HIS A 133 25.89 -8.73 4.50
C HIS A 133 25.82 -9.63 5.74
N GLY A 134 24.59 -9.94 6.15
CA GLY A 134 24.27 -10.96 7.12
C GLY A 134 24.62 -12.36 6.63
N SER A 135 24.69 -13.31 7.55
CA SER A 135 24.81 -14.74 7.22
C SER A 135 24.52 -15.58 8.45
N ALA A 136 24.39 -16.90 8.31
CA ALA A 136 24.29 -17.80 9.46
C ALA A 136 25.45 -17.68 10.47
N SER A 137 26.59 -17.09 10.08
CA SER A 137 27.73 -16.81 10.98
C SER A 137 27.79 -15.35 11.45
N GLY A 138 26.78 -14.55 11.14
CA GLY A 138 26.77 -13.10 11.30
C GLY A 138 27.59 -12.39 10.22
N LEU A 139 28.00 -11.15 10.53
CA LEU A 139 28.71 -10.27 9.61
C LEU A 139 30.17 -10.68 9.39
N SER A 140 30.65 -10.47 8.17
CA SER A 140 32.07 -10.63 7.79
C SER A 140 32.91 -9.40 8.20
N GLN A 141 34.24 -9.55 8.27
CA GLN A 141 35.15 -8.42 8.53
C GLN A 141 35.40 -7.54 7.29
N ASN A 142 35.13 -8.06 6.10
CA ASN A 142 35.23 -7.32 4.85
C ASN A 142 33.84 -6.79 4.50
N ALA A 143 33.79 -5.53 4.04
CA ALA A 143 32.56 -5.00 3.48
C ALA A 143 32.26 -5.70 2.15
N ASP A 144 31.00 -6.04 1.93
CA ASP A 144 30.51 -6.64 0.69
C ASP A 144 30.31 -5.57 -0.38
N TRP A 145 30.01 -4.35 0.05
CA TRP A 145 29.91 -3.17 -0.79
C TRP A 145 30.48 -1.95 -0.06
N SER A 146 31.14 -1.07 -0.82
CA SER A 146 31.62 0.20 -0.30
C SER A 146 31.75 1.23 -1.40
N ILE A 147 31.56 2.50 -1.06
CA ILE A 147 31.79 3.63 -1.96
C ILE A 147 32.52 4.77 -1.24
N GLU A 148 33.33 5.50 -2.01
CA GLU A 148 33.97 6.76 -1.63
C GLU A 148 33.62 7.83 -2.69
N SER A 149 33.59 9.10 -2.30
CA SER A 149 33.08 10.16 -3.19
C SER A 149 34.08 10.61 -4.26
N ASN A 150 35.38 10.36 -4.05
CA ASN A 150 36.47 10.89 -4.87
C ASN A 150 36.45 12.42 -5.00
N GLN A 151 35.93 13.12 -3.99
CA GLN A 151 35.83 14.59 -3.96
C GLN A 151 36.21 15.12 -2.58
N ASP A 152 37.07 16.15 -2.56
CA ASP A 152 37.45 16.81 -1.30
C ASP A 152 36.21 17.36 -0.57
N TYR A 153 36.11 17.09 0.73
CA TYR A 153 35.06 17.57 1.64
C TYR A 153 33.63 17.20 1.25
N ALA A 154 33.44 16.20 0.39
CA ALA A 154 32.12 15.68 0.08
C ALA A 154 31.53 14.85 1.22
N SER A 155 32.37 14.34 2.13
CA SER A 155 31.97 13.70 3.39
C SER A 155 30.78 12.74 3.25
N ILE A 156 30.77 11.85 2.26
CA ILE A 156 29.65 10.90 2.16
C ILE A 156 29.62 9.95 3.36
N GLY A 157 28.43 9.53 3.76
CA GLY A 157 28.22 8.75 4.99
C GLY A 157 28.07 9.61 6.25
N LEU A 158 27.64 10.88 6.10
CA LEU A 158 27.23 11.73 7.23
C LEU A 158 26.03 11.15 7.97
N ASP A 159 25.06 10.66 7.20
CA ASP A 159 23.95 9.87 7.72
C ASP A 159 23.66 8.73 6.75
N VAL A 160 23.18 7.60 7.30
CA VAL A 160 22.92 6.36 6.56
C VAL A 160 21.67 5.69 7.09
N SER A 161 20.87 5.10 6.19
CA SER A 161 19.68 4.34 6.56
C SER A 161 19.32 3.33 5.47
N SER A 162 18.55 2.30 5.81
CA SER A 162 17.71 1.64 4.81
C SER A 162 16.73 2.66 4.24
N ALA A 163 16.47 2.56 2.93
CA ALA A 163 15.39 3.25 2.26
C ALA A 163 14.10 2.41 2.25
N GLY A 164 14.15 1.15 2.70
CA GLY A 164 13.13 0.14 2.43
C GLY A 164 13.26 -0.39 0.99
N ASP A 165 12.20 -0.98 0.44
CA ASP A 165 12.09 -1.41 -0.95
C ASP A 165 11.32 -0.35 -1.73
N VAL A 166 12.03 0.65 -2.25
CA VAL A 166 11.44 1.83 -2.90
C VAL A 166 11.04 1.56 -4.33
N ASN A 167 11.68 0.57 -4.98
CA ASN A 167 11.39 0.14 -6.34
C ASN A 167 10.41 -1.05 -6.38
N GLY A 168 10.23 -1.70 -5.24
CA GLY A 168 9.33 -2.79 -5.06
C GLY A 168 9.77 -4.10 -5.71
N ASP A 169 11.06 -4.39 -5.82
CA ASP A 169 11.56 -5.61 -6.42
C ASP A 169 11.70 -6.77 -5.41
N GLY A 170 11.61 -6.47 -4.11
CA GLY A 170 11.73 -7.41 -3.00
C GLY A 170 13.10 -7.42 -2.32
N TYR A 171 14.06 -6.60 -2.76
CA TYR A 171 15.33 -6.38 -2.06
C TYR A 171 15.25 -5.12 -1.21
N GLY A 172 16.07 -5.05 -0.15
CA GLY A 172 16.26 -3.81 0.58
C GLY A 172 17.09 -2.81 -0.22
N ASP A 173 16.71 -1.54 -0.19
CA ASP A 173 17.46 -0.43 -0.75
C ASP A 173 18.08 0.42 0.37
N ILE A 174 19.11 1.20 0.04
CA ILE A 174 19.80 2.07 0.99
C ILE A 174 19.73 3.53 0.57
N VAL A 175 19.80 4.41 1.57
CA VAL A 175 19.94 5.85 1.39
C VAL A 175 21.05 6.38 2.30
N PHE A 176 21.86 7.29 1.77
CA PHE A 176 22.88 7.98 2.55
C PHE A 176 23.13 9.38 2.00
N SER A 177 23.80 10.20 2.80
CA SER A 177 24.06 11.60 2.45
C SER A 177 25.52 11.99 2.49
N GLY A 178 25.80 13.14 1.90
CA GLY A 178 27.08 13.83 1.90
C GLY A 178 26.88 15.33 1.68
N TYR A 179 27.97 16.03 1.41
CA TYR A 179 28.00 17.42 1.01
C TYR A 179 28.40 17.58 -0.46
N ASN A 180 27.91 18.67 -1.04
CA ASN A 180 28.57 19.25 -2.21
C ASN A 180 29.88 19.89 -1.76
N SER A 181 30.99 19.47 -2.37
CA SER A 181 32.36 19.88 -2.07
C SER A 181 32.59 21.40 -2.11
N THR A 182 31.75 22.15 -2.82
CA THR A 182 31.97 23.60 -3.03
C THR A 182 31.32 24.48 -1.94
N ASN A 183 30.15 24.09 -1.44
CA ASN A 183 29.28 25.01 -0.68
C ASN A 183 28.40 24.32 0.38
N LYS A 184 28.57 23.02 0.63
CA LYS A 184 27.78 22.25 1.60
C LYS A 184 26.26 22.36 1.38
N GLU A 185 25.82 22.44 0.12
CA GLU A 185 24.39 22.32 -0.24
C GLU A 185 23.75 21.03 0.28
N GLY A 186 24.55 19.97 0.38
CA GLY A 186 24.09 18.65 0.79
C GLY A 186 23.59 17.83 -0.39
N VAL A 187 23.87 16.54 -0.37
CA VAL A 187 23.47 15.60 -1.43
C VAL A 187 23.00 14.30 -0.78
N VAL A 188 21.94 13.71 -1.33
CA VAL A 188 21.44 12.39 -0.94
C VAL A 188 21.58 11.44 -2.12
N TYR A 189 21.99 10.21 -1.83
CA TYR A 189 22.13 9.12 -2.77
C TYR A 189 21.27 7.94 -2.34
N LEU A 190 20.67 7.26 -3.32
CA LEU A 190 19.93 6.01 -3.12
C LEU A 190 20.45 4.95 -4.08
N TYR A 191 20.64 3.74 -3.54
CA TYR A 191 21.10 2.56 -4.27
C TYR A 191 20.10 1.43 -4.04
N HIS A 192 19.67 0.80 -5.12
CA HIS A 192 18.81 -0.36 -5.05
C HIS A 192 19.59 -1.62 -4.68
N GLY A 193 18.94 -2.50 -3.94
CA GLY A 193 19.37 -3.89 -3.74
C GLY A 193 19.15 -4.74 -4.99
N SER A 194 19.78 -5.92 -5.00
CA SER A 194 19.58 -6.90 -6.07
C SER A 194 20.07 -8.28 -5.63
N GLY A 195 19.82 -9.32 -6.43
CA GLY A 195 20.33 -10.67 -6.15
C GLY A 195 21.87 -10.80 -6.15
N THR A 196 22.59 -9.73 -6.48
CA THR A 196 24.05 -9.63 -6.37
C THR A 196 24.52 -8.63 -5.31
N GLY A 197 23.61 -8.11 -4.48
CA GLY A 197 23.83 -6.98 -3.59
C GLY A 197 23.51 -5.64 -4.25
N LEU A 198 24.03 -4.55 -3.69
CA LEU A 198 23.75 -3.19 -4.17
C LEU A 198 24.28 -2.91 -5.58
N GLU A 199 23.55 -2.08 -6.32
CA GLU A 199 23.98 -1.61 -7.64
C GLU A 199 25.29 -0.78 -7.59
N THR A 200 25.96 -0.66 -8.75
CA THR A 200 27.25 0.04 -8.84
C THR A 200 27.12 1.56 -8.97
N ASN A 201 25.97 2.05 -9.45
CA ASN A 201 25.68 3.47 -9.59
C ASN A 201 24.43 3.82 -8.77
N SER A 202 24.36 5.05 -8.27
CA SER A 202 23.16 5.53 -7.60
C SER A 202 21.98 5.52 -8.56
N ASN A 203 20.88 4.89 -8.15
CA ASN A 203 19.62 4.87 -8.91
C ASN A 203 18.88 6.20 -8.82
N TRP A 204 19.12 6.94 -7.73
CA TRP A 204 18.60 8.26 -7.53
C TRP A 204 19.61 9.09 -6.72
N SER A 205 19.71 10.36 -7.06
CA SER A 205 20.49 11.32 -6.29
C SER A 205 19.86 12.70 -6.38
N PHE A 206 19.89 13.46 -5.30
CA PHE A 206 19.38 14.81 -5.28
C PHE A 206 20.35 15.75 -4.56
N LEU A 207 20.69 16.84 -5.24
CA LEU A 207 21.52 17.92 -4.73
C LEU A 207 20.61 19.02 -4.17
N GLY A 208 20.88 19.44 -2.93
CA GLY A 208 20.19 20.58 -2.31
C GLY A 208 20.36 21.86 -3.11
N SER A 209 19.44 22.81 -2.92
CA SER A 209 19.38 24.03 -3.73
C SER A 209 19.88 25.30 -3.02
N GLN A 210 20.41 25.19 -1.81
CA GLN A 210 20.82 26.33 -0.99
C GLN A 210 22.24 26.14 -0.45
N ASN A 211 23.10 27.12 -0.70
CA ASN A 211 24.45 27.17 -0.11
C ASN A 211 24.37 27.01 1.40
N PHE A 212 25.18 26.10 1.95
CA PHE A 212 25.21 25.74 3.36
C PHE A 212 23.88 25.22 3.91
N GLY A 213 22.94 24.86 3.04
CA GLY A 213 21.63 24.34 3.41
C GLY A 213 21.69 22.96 4.06
N GLN A 214 22.72 22.16 3.73
CA GLN A 214 22.93 20.81 4.28
C GLN A 214 21.73 19.88 4.06
N TYR A 215 21.21 19.86 2.83
CA TYR A 215 20.20 18.91 2.39
C TYR A 215 20.70 17.47 2.57
N GLY A 216 19.93 16.63 3.27
CA GLY A 216 20.39 15.29 3.62
C GLY A 216 21.20 15.23 4.90
N PHE A 217 21.21 16.27 5.74
CA PHE A 217 21.85 16.16 7.05
C PHE A 217 21.29 15.00 7.88
N SER A 218 20.00 14.70 7.71
CA SER A 218 19.41 13.45 8.16
C SER A 218 18.59 12.79 7.05
N VAL A 219 18.63 11.47 6.97
CA VAL A 219 17.89 10.65 5.99
C VAL A 219 17.32 9.41 6.65
N ASN A 220 16.11 9.00 6.25
CA ASN A 220 15.53 7.75 6.71
C ASN A 220 14.51 7.22 5.71
N THR A 221 14.19 5.92 5.80
CA THR A 221 12.92 5.44 5.23
C THR A 221 11.77 6.15 5.94
N ALA A 222 10.73 6.51 5.19
CA ALA A 222 9.44 6.93 5.74
C ALA A 222 8.47 5.74 5.86
N GLY A 223 8.86 4.56 5.36
CA GLY A 223 7.97 3.40 5.20
C GLY A 223 6.88 3.64 4.14
N ASP A 224 5.82 2.85 4.16
CA ASP A 224 4.69 2.94 3.20
C ASP A 224 3.66 3.98 3.69
N MET A 225 4.03 5.26 3.65
CA MET A 225 3.21 6.39 4.13
C MET A 225 1.89 6.54 3.38
N ASN A 226 1.83 6.02 2.16
CA ASN A 226 0.69 6.18 1.26
C ASN A 226 -0.05 4.86 0.95
N GLY A 227 0.44 3.74 1.49
CA GLY A 227 -0.21 2.43 1.45
C GLY A 227 -0.24 1.78 0.07
N ASP A 228 0.65 2.16 -0.84
CA ASP A 228 0.74 1.61 -2.20
C ASP A 228 1.69 0.41 -2.31
N GLY A 229 2.40 0.09 -1.23
CA GLY A 229 3.27 -1.09 -1.13
C GLY A 229 4.71 -0.87 -1.55
N TYR A 230 5.14 0.38 -1.75
CA TYR A 230 6.54 0.78 -1.90
C TYR A 230 6.96 1.60 -0.68
N SER A 231 8.22 1.53 -0.27
CA SER A 231 8.71 2.45 0.76
C SER A 231 8.91 3.85 0.19
N ASP A 232 8.65 4.84 1.04
CA ASP A 232 8.92 6.25 0.81
C ASP A 232 10.19 6.65 1.60
N VAL A 233 10.79 7.81 1.28
CA VAL A 233 12.02 8.32 1.91
C VAL A 233 11.81 9.73 2.43
N ILE A 234 12.30 9.99 3.65
CA ILE A 234 12.30 11.33 4.25
C ILE A 234 13.73 11.88 4.36
N VAL A 235 13.87 13.17 4.03
CA VAL A 235 15.14 13.89 4.03
C VAL A 235 15.01 15.18 4.82
N GLY A 236 15.96 15.41 5.73
CA GLY A 236 16.07 16.63 6.52
C GLY A 236 17.13 17.60 5.99
N GLN A 237 16.81 18.89 6.04
CA GLN A 237 17.67 20.02 5.69
C GLN A 237 17.57 21.08 6.80
N TYR A 238 18.28 20.87 7.89
CA TYR A 238 18.18 21.76 9.05
C TYR A 238 18.77 23.16 8.80
N GLY A 239 19.72 23.27 7.86
CA GLY A 239 20.33 24.54 7.44
C GLY A 239 19.49 25.33 6.42
N PHE A 240 18.24 24.94 6.20
CA PHE A 240 17.39 25.66 5.26
C PHE A 240 17.03 27.05 5.79
N ASP A 241 17.33 28.10 5.03
CA ASP A 241 16.91 29.48 5.32
C ASP A 241 15.77 29.89 4.39
N ASN A 242 14.62 30.24 4.97
CA ASN A 242 13.48 30.75 4.23
C ASN A 242 13.65 32.26 4.00
N ILE A 243 14.29 32.64 2.90
CA ILE A 243 14.62 34.04 2.58
C ILE A 243 13.40 34.96 2.76
N GLY A 244 13.46 35.84 3.76
CA GLY A 244 12.40 36.79 4.10
C GLY A 244 11.60 36.46 5.36
N SER A 245 11.83 35.31 6.00
CA SER A 245 11.26 34.96 7.32
C SER A 245 11.87 35.80 8.46
N GLY A 246 13.10 36.27 8.29
CA GLY A 246 13.85 37.01 9.32
C GLY A 246 14.48 36.12 10.39
N VAL A 247 14.43 34.79 10.19
CA VAL A 247 15.16 33.79 10.96
C VAL A 247 16.15 33.07 10.02
N ASP A 248 17.31 32.72 10.56
CA ASP A 248 18.24 31.80 9.90
C ASP A 248 17.98 30.40 10.49
N PHE A 249 18.22 29.34 9.71
CA PHE A 249 18.02 27.94 10.07
C PHE A 249 16.56 27.55 10.38
N ASP A 250 15.59 28.04 9.59
CA ASP A 250 14.17 27.63 9.64
C ASP A 250 14.04 26.10 9.56
N GLY A 251 14.94 25.46 8.82
CA GLY A 251 14.91 24.02 8.59
C GLY A 251 13.75 23.58 7.69
N LYS A 252 13.99 22.51 6.94
CA LYS A 252 13.01 21.94 6.02
C LYS A 252 13.15 20.43 5.96
N VAL A 253 12.03 19.74 5.78
CA VAL A 253 12.02 18.31 5.43
C VAL A 253 11.33 18.07 4.11
N TYR A 254 11.66 16.95 3.49
CA TYR A 254 11.17 16.52 2.19
C TYR A 254 10.77 15.06 2.26
N LEU A 255 9.60 14.70 1.74
CA LEU A 255 9.13 13.33 1.59
C LEU A 255 9.11 12.99 0.10
N TYR A 256 9.81 11.94 -0.27
CA TYR A 256 9.86 11.40 -1.62
C TYR A 256 9.17 10.05 -1.67
N LYS A 257 8.39 9.84 -2.72
CA LYS A 257 7.55 8.66 -2.88
C LYS A 257 8.25 7.57 -3.70
N GLY A 258 8.19 6.32 -3.22
CA GLY A 258 8.59 5.12 -3.97
C GLY A 258 7.57 4.72 -5.04
N SER A 259 8.01 3.90 -6.00
CA SER A 259 7.18 3.40 -7.09
C SER A 259 7.85 2.22 -7.78
N GLU A 260 7.20 1.57 -8.74
CA GLU A 260 7.85 0.52 -9.56
C GLU A 260 9.10 1.00 -10.33
N ASN A 261 9.31 2.31 -10.46
CA ASN A 261 10.48 2.92 -11.09
C ASN A 261 11.49 3.47 -10.07
N GLY A 262 11.32 3.16 -8.78
CA GLY A 262 12.08 3.74 -7.67
C GLY A 262 11.54 5.10 -7.22
N LEU A 263 12.41 5.87 -6.57
CA LEU A 263 12.08 7.14 -5.92
C LEU A 263 11.79 8.26 -6.93
N GLY A 264 10.72 9.02 -6.71
CA GLY A 264 10.38 10.19 -7.54
C GLY A 264 11.40 11.32 -7.46
N ILE A 265 11.55 12.11 -8.54
CA ILE A 265 12.44 13.29 -8.58
C ILE A 265 11.86 14.53 -7.90
N ALA A 266 10.56 14.53 -7.63
CA ALA A 266 9.85 15.61 -6.94
C ALA A 266 9.36 15.11 -5.59
N GLU A 267 9.48 15.94 -4.57
CA GLU A 267 8.90 15.66 -3.26
C GLU A 267 7.37 15.63 -3.37
N VAL A 268 6.75 14.67 -2.69
CA VAL A 268 5.29 14.57 -2.59
C VAL A 268 4.74 15.41 -1.43
N TRP A 269 5.61 15.73 -0.47
CA TRP A 269 5.31 16.62 0.65
C TRP A 269 6.60 17.26 1.16
N SER A 270 6.49 18.46 1.73
CA SER A 270 7.56 19.08 2.50
C SER A 270 6.99 19.82 3.71
N GLY A 271 7.80 19.93 4.76
CA GLY A 271 7.49 20.67 5.98
C GLY A 271 8.55 21.73 6.22
N LEU A 272 8.13 22.95 6.55
CA LEU A 272 8.98 24.08 6.92
C LEU A 272 8.86 24.33 8.42
N GLY A 273 9.97 24.55 9.13
CA GLY A 273 9.94 24.85 10.57
C GLY A 273 9.44 26.26 10.90
N GLY A 274 9.58 27.24 10.01
CA GLY A 274 9.07 28.59 10.27
C GLY A 274 9.68 29.23 11.53
N GLU A 275 8.95 29.29 12.66
CA GLU A 275 9.52 29.80 13.93
C GLU A 275 10.43 28.78 14.66
N GLU A 276 10.49 27.55 14.15
CA GLU A 276 11.20 26.42 14.75
C GLU A 276 12.59 26.28 14.15
N PHE A 277 13.61 26.28 15.01
CA PHE A 277 15.01 26.27 14.57
C PHE A 277 15.51 24.84 14.39
N GLU A 278 16.33 24.62 13.37
CA GLU A 278 16.94 23.33 13.04
C GLU A 278 15.88 22.22 12.78
N TYR A 279 14.71 22.60 12.27
CA TYR A 279 13.67 21.64 11.89
C TYR A 279 14.20 20.69 10.81
N GLY A 280 14.09 19.38 11.06
CA GLY A 280 14.66 18.36 10.19
C GLY A 280 16.13 18.04 10.46
N ILE A 281 16.70 18.44 11.59
CA ILE A 281 18.04 17.98 12.01
C ILE A 281 18.08 16.47 12.25
N SER A 282 16.94 15.88 12.60
CA SER A 282 16.76 14.43 12.71
C SER A 282 15.40 14.06 12.14
N VAL A 283 15.37 13.04 11.28
CA VAL A 283 14.15 12.45 10.73
C VAL A 283 14.16 10.95 10.94
N SER A 284 12.99 10.33 11.09
CA SER A 284 12.85 8.88 11.20
C SER A 284 11.44 8.44 10.83
N THR A 285 11.27 7.21 10.33
CA THR A 285 9.95 6.58 10.39
C THR A 285 9.55 6.34 11.85
N ALA A 286 8.29 6.60 12.19
CA ALA A 286 7.71 6.22 13.47
C ALA A 286 7.10 4.81 13.42
N GLY A 287 7.05 4.19 12.24
CA GLY A 287 6.16 3.07 11.99
C GLY A 287 4.70 3.49 11.98
N ASP A 288 3.79 2.53 12.08
CA ASP A 288 2.34 2.79 12.22
C ASP A 288 2.00 2.98 13.71
N VAL A 289 2.13 4.20 14.24
CA VAL A 289 1.94 4.46 15.68
C VAL A 289 0.48 4.65 16.05
N ASN A 290 -0.36 5.01 15.08
CA ASN A 290 -1.78 5.23 15.31
C ASN A 290 -2.63 3.97 15.03
N GLY A 291 -2.04 2.95 14.38
CA GLY A 291 -2.60 1.64 14.06
C GLY A 291 -3.42 1.57 12.77
N ASP A 292 -3.47 2.63 11.96
CA ASP A 292 -4.31 2.74 10.76
C ASP A 292 -3.76 1.97 9.55
N GLY A 293 -2.54 1.47 9.67
CA GLY A 293 -1.85 0.65 8.68
C GLY A 293 -1.03 1.43 7.66
N TYR A 294 -0.87 2.74 7.84
CA TYR A 294 0.09 3.56 7.10
C TYR A 294 1.30 3.81 7.99
N SER A 295 2.49 3.94 7.40
CA SER A 295 3.63 4.41 8.17
C SER A 295 3.44 5.88 8.54
N ASP A 296 4.04 6.28 9.66
CA ASP A 296 4.11 7.64 10.16
C ASP A 296 5.58 8.10 10.24
N ILE A 297 5.82 9.40 10.41
CA ILE A 297 7.17 9.98 10.49
C ILE A 297 7.35 10.88 11.71
N LEU A 298 8.59 10.95 12.19
CA LEU A 298 9.05 11.82 13.26
C LEU A 298 10.09 12.82 12.74
N ILE A 299 9.99 14.07 13.21
CA ILE A 299 10.89 15.16 12.85
C ILE A 299 11.33 15.88 14.12
N GLY A 300 12.64 16.06 14.29
CA GLY A 300 13.23 16.83 15.38
C GLY A 300 13.52 18.28 14.98
N ALA A 301 13.30 19.21 15.91
CA ALA A 301 13.67 20.62 15.81
C ALA A 301 14.18 21.12 17.17
N PRO A 302 15.42 20.79 17.56
CA PRO A 302 15.95 21.08 18.89
C PRO A 302 16.41 22.54 19.06
N GLY A 303 16.46 23.32 17.98
CA GLY A 303 17.04 24.66 17.97
C GLY A 303 16.30 25.67 18.85
N TYR A 304 17.01 26.74 19.23
CA TYR A 304 16.59 27.73 20.22
C TYR A 304 16.53 29.14 19.61
N ASN A 305 15.38 29.85 19.75
CA ASN A 305 15.18 31.18 19.16
C ASN A 305 15.41 32.38 20.10
N GLY A 306 15.99 32.17 21.29
CA GLY A 306 16.32 33.28 22.19
C GLY A 306 15.23 33.73 23.18
N THR A 307 13.97 33.28 23.05
CA THR A 307 12.88 33.74 23.93
C THR A 307 12.06 32.64 24.62
N THR A 308 12.05 31.41 24.10
CA THR A 308 11.48 30.23 24.77
C THR A 308 12.33 28.99 24.50
N ILE A 309 12.53 28.15 25.53
CA ILE A 309 13.31 26.90 25.43
C ILE A 309 12.33 25.74 25.28
N HIS A 310 11.90 25.44 24.07
CA HIS A 310 11.24 24.16 23.80
C HIS A 310 11.68 23.65 22.43
N GLY A 311 12.76 22.85 22.40
CA GLY A 311 13.02 22.00 21.25
C GLY A 311 11.84 21.04 21.05
N GLY A 312 11.48 20.77 19.81
CA GLY A 312 10.28 20.01 19.43
C GLY A 312 10.60 18.65 18.80
N ALA A 313 9.67 17.72 18.97
CA ALA A 313 9.57 16.51 18.17
C ALA A 313 8.14 16.44 17.61
N TYR A 314 8.04 16.29 16.29
CA TYR A 314 6.78 16.39 15.55
C TYR A 314 6.47 15.03 14.94
N LEU A 315 5.24 14.55 15.14
CA LEU A 315 4.71 13.32 14.58
C LEU A 315 3.71 13.67 13.49
N TYR A 316 3.93 13.13 12.29
CA TYR A 316 3.00 13.27 11.16
C TYR A 316 2.48 11.91 10.75
N TYR A 317 1.14 11.81 10.64
CA TYR A 317 0.48 10.57 10.25
C TYR A 317 0.47 10.39 8.73
N GLY A 318 0.68 9.15 8.25
CA GLY A 318 0.45 8.77 6.86
C GLY A 318 -1.04 8.71 6.52
N ASN A 319 -1.46 9.13 5.31
CA ASN A 319 -2.86 8.99 4.80
C ASN A 319 -3.11 9.55 3.38
N ALA A 320 -2.12 9.58 2.49
CA ALA A 320 -2.41 9.95 1.11
C ALA A 320 -3.31 8.89 0.44
N ARG A 321 -4.44 9.33 -0.13
CA ARG A 321 -5.49 8.54 -0.83
C ARG A 321 -5.01 7.84 -2.12
N GLY A 322 -3.76 7.38 -2.19
CA GLY A 322 -3.05 6.97 -3.40
C GLY A 322 -2.65 5.49 -3.47
N SER A 323 -3.14 4.63 -2.57
CA SER A 323 -2.95 3.17 -2.67
C SER A 323 -3.38 2.67 -4.06
N LEU A 324 -2.52 1.91 -4.73
CA LEU A 324 -2.94 1.01 -5.81
C LEU A 324 -4.08 0.12 -5.28
N GLU A 325 -5.17 -0.04 -6.04
CA GLU A 325 -6.30 -0.88 -5.64
C GLU A 325 -5.86 -2.35 -5.52
N SER A 326 -5.61 -2.83 -4.31
CA SER A 326 -5.50 -4.27 -4.06
C SER A 326 -6.90 -4.86 -3.92
N ARG A 327 -7.42 -5.45 -5.01
CA ARG A 327 -8.72 -6.12 -4.99
C ARG A 327 -8.63 -7.46 -4.27
N ILE A 328 -9.37 -7.61 -3.18
CA ILE A 328 -9.52 -8.88 -2.47
C ILE A 328 -10.23 -9.87 -3.39
N ARG A 329 -9.72 -11.09 -3.47
CA ARG A 329 -10.44 -12.20 -4.09
C ARG A 329 -11.17 -13.00 -3.03
N GLN A 330 -12.39 -13.42 -3.36
CA GLN A 330 -13.15 -14.37 -2.56
C GLN A 330 -13.44 -15.63 -3.39
N SER A 331 -13.28 -16.78 -2.78
CA SER A 331 -13.50 -18.08 -3.39
C SER A 331 -14.15 -19.05 -2.42
N ASN A 332 -14.83 -20.06 -2.97
CA ASN A 332 -15.28 -21.22 -2.23
C ASN A 332 -14.04 -22.04 -1.83
N PRO A 333 -13.78 -22.28 -0.53
CA PRO A 333 -12.58 -23.01 -0.10
C PRO A 333 -12.49 -24.46 -0.63
N SER A 334 -13.64 -25.06 -0.98
CA SER A 334 -13.70 -26.46 -1.44
C SER A 334 -13.57 -26.59 -2.96
N THR A 335 -14.10 -25.63 -3.73
CA THR A 335 -14.11 -25.71 -5.20
C THR A 335 -13.15 -24.74 -5.88
N GLY A 336 -12.69 -23.70 -5.18
CA GLY A 336 -11.89 -22.61 -5.73
C GLY A 336 -12.68 -21.63 -6.59
N ASP A 337 -13.99 -21.85 -6.77
CA ASP A 337 -14.85 -20.99 -7.58
C ASP A 337 -14.98 -19.60 -6.96
N ARG A 338 -15.00 -18.57 -7.79
CA ARG A 338 -15.20 -17.19 -7.33
C ARG A 338 -16.60 -17.03 -6.76
N LEU A 339 -16.67 -16.54 -5.53
CA LEU A 339 -17.95 -16.19 -4.90
C LEU A 339 -18.42 -14.80 -5.36
N ALA A 340 -19.74 -14.64 -5.49
CA ALA A 340 -20.35 -13.37 -5.87
C ALA A 340 -20.20 -12.29 -4.79
N ALA A 341 -20.11 -11.02 -5.22
CA ALA A 341 -20.04 -9.86 -4.35
C ALA A 341 -21.21 -9.81 -3.36
N GLY A 342 -20.95 -9.67 -2.06
CA GLY A 342 -22.01 -9.45 -1.07
C GLY A 342 -22.27 -10.60 -0.11
N ASN A 343 -21.21 -11.16 0.47
CA ASN A 343 -21.29 -11.68 1.84
C ASN A 343 -22.09 -12.99 2.05
N LEU A 344 -22.38 -13.74 0.98
CA LEU A 344 -23.11 -15.01 1.05
C LEU A 344 -22.15 -16.18 0.85
N THR A 345 -22.08 -17.06 1.84
CA THR A 345 -21.17 -18.21 1.90
C THR A 345 -21.60 -19.39 1.05
N GLU A 346 -22.60 -19.24 0.16
CA GLU A 346 -23.11 -20.30 -0.72
C GLU A 346 -23.17 -21.69 -0.06
N SER A 347 -23.58 -21.75 1.21
CA SER A 347 -23.68 -22.93 2.08
C SER A 347 -22.39 -23.63 2.58
N SER A 348 -21.18 -23.14 2.25
CA SER A 348 -19.91 -23.75 2.68
C SER A 348 -19.54 -23.51 4.16
N GLY A 349 -20.24 -22.59 4.84
CA GLY A 349 -19.91 -22.16 6.21
C GLY A 349 -18.51 -21.53 6.35
N SER A 350 -17.85 -21.23 5.24
CA SER A 350 -16.49 -20.71 5.17
C SER A 350 -16.22 -19.95 3.87
N VAL A 351 -15.35 -18.95 3.90
CA VAL A 351 -14.91 -18.21 2.69
C VAL A 351 -13.40 -18.17 2.63
N GLU A 352 -12.84 -18.37 1.44
CA GLU A 352 -11.42 -18.16 1.21
C GLU A 352 -11.20 -16.72 0.75
N LEU A 353 -10.30 -16.02 1.42
CA LEU A 353 -9.88 -14.66 1.11
C LEU A 353 -8.47 -14.70 0.54
N GLY A 354 -8.29 -14.17 -0.66
CA GLY A 354 -7.00 -14.02 -1.32
C GLY A 354 -6.51 -12.58 -1.32
N LEU A 355 -5.30 -12.37 -0.81
CA LEU A 355 -4.59 -11.09 -0.82
C LEU A 355 -3.20 -11.28 -1.44
N ARG A 356 -2.74 -10.32 -2.25
CA ARG A 356 -1.32 -10.26 -2.63
C ARG A 356 -0.59 -9.39 -1.63
N ILE A 357 0.45 -9.95 -1.02
CA ILE A 357 1.23 -9.29 0.01
C ILE A 357 2.64 -9.01 -0.50
N LYS A 358 3.08 -7.79 -0.26
CA LYS A 358 4.43 -7.28 -0.51
C LYS A 358 4.82 -6.45 0.70
N SER A 359 6.01 -6.68 1.22
CA SER A 359 6.60 -5.87 2.27
C SER A 359 7.21 -4.62 1.64
N PRO A 360 6.97 -3.43 2.19
CA PRO A 360 7.62 -2.22 1.70
C PRO A 360 9.09 -2.13 2.12
N PHE A 361 9.61 -3.08 2.91
CA PHE A 361 11.01 -3.06 3.42
C PHE A 361 11.89 -4.16 2.82
N GLY A 362 11.50 -4.70 1.66
CA GLY A 362 12.20 -5.81 1.00
C GLY A 362 11.72 -7.16 1.51
N ARG A 363 12.54 -8.20 1.38
CA ARG A 363 12.18 -9.57 1.75
C ARG A 363 11.84 -9.67 3.25
N ALA A 364 10.63 -10.15 3.53
CA ALA A 364 10.16 -10.38 4.89
C ALA A 364 9.12 -11.51 4.90
N ASP A 365 8.88 -12.07 6.08
CA ASP A 365 7.75 -12.96 6.30
C ASP A 365 6.45 -12.15 6.47
N GLY A 366 5.37 -12.63 5.87
CA GLY A 366 4.06 -12.01 5.97
C GLY A 366 2.92 -13.01 6.00
N ARG A 367 1.76 -12.55 6.48
CA ARG A 367 0.50 -13.29 6.46
C ARG A 367 -0.69 -12.38 6.25
N ALA A 368 -1.80 -12.96 5.80
CA ALA A 368 -3.10 -12.31 5.81
C ALA A 368 -3.77 -12.49 7.18
N VAL A 369 -4.33 -11.41 7.72
CA VAL A 369 -5.25 -11.43 8.86
C VAL A 369 -6.60 -10.88 8.44
N TYR A 370 -7.68 -11.44 9.00
CA TYR A 370 -9.03 -11.06 8.61
C TYR A 370 -9.94 -10.85 9.82
N GLU A 371 -10.93 -10.00 9.63
CA GLU A 371 -12.05 -9.84 10.53
C GLU A 371 -13.35 -10.04 9.74
N PHE A 372 -14.29 -10.81 10.29
CA PHE A 372 -15.65 -10.93 9.76
C PHE A 372 -16.65 -10.47 10.82
N ARG A 373 -17.77 -9.94 10.37
CA ARG A 373 -18.89 -9.47 11.20
C ARG A 373 -20.19 -9.85 10.53
N LYS A 374 -21.26 -10.05 11.30
CA LYS A 374 -22.58 -10.13 10.67
C LYS A 374 -22.87 -8.81 9.97
N HIS A 375 -23.61 -8.87 8.88
CA HIS A 375 -24.01 -7.68 8.15
C HIS A 375 -24.79 -6.73 9.07
N GLY A 376 -24.36 -5.47 9.12
CA GLY A 376 -24.91 -4.45 10.03
C GLY A 376 -24.19 -4.34 11.38
N GLU A 377 -23.35 -5.30 11.76
CA GLU A 377 -22.44 -5.14 12.89
C GLU A 377 -21.21 -4.33 12.50
N ILE A 378 -20.77 -3.42 13.36
CA ILE A 378 -19.52 -2.70 13.16
C ILE A 378 -18.32 -3.66 13.29
N PHE A 379 -17.31 -3.48 12.44
CA PHE A 379 -15.98 -4.04 12.69
C PHE A 379 -15.45 -3.50 14.02
N SER A 380 -14.51 -4.23 14.65
CA SER A 380 -13.89 -3.78 15.89
C SER A 380 -13.37 -2.35 15.71
N GLN A 381 -13.96 -1.43 16.47
CA GLN A 381 -13.61 -0.03 16.49
C GLN A 381 -12.41 0.15 17.40
N GLY A 382 -11.26 0.45 16.83
CA GLY A 382 -10.45 1.51 17.41
C GLY A 382 -10.97 2.84 16.82
N THR A 383 -10.80 3.93 17.55
CA THR A 383 -11.42 5.23 17.28
C THR A 383 -11.30 5.73 15.83
N SER A 384 -12.43 6.16 15.26
CA SER A 384 -12.68 6.98 14.04
C SER A 384 -12.06 6.60 12.69
N TYR A 385 -10.98 5.84 12.58
CA TYR A 385 -10.40 5.40 11.30
C TYR A 385 -9.66 4.08 11.52
N SER A 386 -10.28 2.95 11.16
CA SER A 386 -9.66 1.63 10.91
C SER A 386 -8.53 1.07 11.80
N ASN A 387 -8.17 1.64 12.95
CA ASN A 387 -6.93 1.32 13.67
C ASN A 387 -6.99 0.10 14.60
N SER A 388 -8.00 -0.74 14.42
CA SER A 388 -8.13 -1.95 15.23
C SER A 388 -7.07 -2.97 14.85
N VAL A 389 -6.28 -3.36 15.85
CA VAL A 389 -5.39 -4.53 15.79
C VAL A 389 -6.09 -5.87 16.04
N MET A 390 -7.37 -5.84 16.39
CA MET A 390 -8.18 -7.04 16.59
C MET A 390 -8.54 -7.68 15.25
N PHE A 391 -8.42 -9.00 15.18
CA PHE A 391 -8.81 -9.84 14.04
C PHE A 391 -9.44 -11.14 14.54
N TYR A 392 -10.22 -11.83 13.69
CA TYR A 392 -10.83 -13.12 14.02
C TYR A 392 -9.93 -14.30 13.71
N GLY A 393 -9.15 -14.20 12.63
CA GLY A 393 -8.28 -15.28 12.21
C GLY A 393 -7.14 -14.81 11.32
N THR A 394 -6.22 -15.74 11.09
CA THR A 394 -4.97 -15.50 10.37
C THR A 394 -4.67 -16.67 9.44
N SER A 395 -3.85 -16.41 8.42
CA SER A 395 -3.07 -17.45 7.74
C SER A 395 -1.79 -17.77 8.51
N THR A 396 -0.99 -18.71 8.01
CA THR A 396 0.39 -18.95 8.47
C THR A 396 1.31 -17.87 7.93
N PHE A 397 2.38 -17.55 8.68
CA PHE A 397 3.46 -16.76 8.12
C PHE A 397 4.13 -17.52 6.99
N GLU A 398 4.43 -16.78 5.93
CA GLU A 398 5.20 -17.29 4.82
C GLU A 398 6.21 -16.24 4.37
N ASP A 399 7.38 -16.72 3.93
CA ASP A 399 8.35 -15.90 3.21
C ASP A 399 7.67 -15.29 1.98
N LEU A 400 7.63 -13.96 1.91
CA LEU A 400 6.97 -13.25 0.84
C LEU A 400 7.69 -13.38 -0.50
N ILE A 401 8.89 -13.98 -0.53
CA ILE A 401 9.78 -14.17 -1.67
C ILE A 401 10.05 -12.86 -2.44
N ILE A 402 11.15 -12.81 -3.17
CA ILE A 402 11.44 -11.68 -4.05
C ILE A 402 10.46 -11.73 -5.23
N ASN A 403 9.42 -10.90 -5.17
CA ASN A 403 8.35 -10.88 -6.16
C ASN A 403 7.76 -9.46 -6.29
N PRO A 404 8.04 -8.77 -7.41
CA PRO A 404 7.56 -7.40 -7.61
C PRO A 404 6.04 -7.26 -7.58
N LYS A 405 5.31 -8.34 -7.91
CA LYS A 405 3.84 -8.40 -7.92
C LYS A 405 3.22 -8.84 -6.59
N GLY A 406 4.05 -9.09 -5.58
CA GLY A 406 3.66 -9.64 -4.29
C GLY A 406 3.24 -11.11 -4.34
N LYS A 407 3.39 -11.79 -3.20
CA LYS A 407 2.99 -13.20 -3.03
C LYS A 407 1.49 -13.31 -2.78
N PRO A 408 0.77 -14.17 -3.52
CA PRO A 408 -0.62 -14.47 -3.20
C PRO A 408 -0.68 -15.30 -1.92
N ILE A 409 -1.34 -14.79 -0.90
CA ILE A 409 -1.66 -15.49 0.34
C ILE A 409 -3.17 -15.72 0.41
N LEU A 410 -3.54 -16.97 0.69
CA LEU A 410 -4.91 -17.39 0.89
C LEU A 410 -5.15 -17.58 2.39
N THR A 411 -6.33 -17.20 2.86
CA THR A 411 -6.76 -17.46 4.23
C THR A 411 -8.22 -17.88 4.25
N THR A 412 -8.53 -18.93 5.00
CA THR A 412 -9.90 -19.43 5.11
C THR A 412 -10.55 -18.88 6.38
N ALA A 413 -11.62 -18.12 6.19
CA ALA A 413 -12.53 -17.72 7.26
C ALA A 413 -13.56 -18.82 7.49
N ASN A 414 -13.58 -19.40 8.70
CA ASN A 414 -14.46 -20.50 9.08
C ASN A 414 -15.54 -20.04 10.08
N GLY A 415 -16.57 -20.84 10.28
CA GLY A 415 -17.60 -20.60 11.29
C GLY A 415 -18.68 -19.59 10.86
N LEU A 416 -18.83 -19.40 9.55
CA LEU A 416 -19.91 -18.62 8.98
C LEU A 416 -21.17 -19.50 8.92
N ALA A 417 -22.34 -18.91 9.12
CA ALA A 417 -23.58 -19.65 8.94
C ALA A 417 -23.69 -20.17 7.50
N SER A 418 -24.14 -21.41 7.35
CA SER A 418 -24.37 -22.06 6.05
C SER A 418 -25.74 -21.72 5.45
N SER A 419 -26.57 -20.95 6.15
CA SER A 419 -27.90 -20.54 5.69
C SER A 419 -27.86 -19.24 4.89
N TYR A 420 -28.59 -19.17 3.78
CA TYR A 420 -28.75 -17.98 2.93
C TYR A 420 -29.31 -16.74 3.65
N SER A 421 -29.79 -16.84 4.89
CA SER A 421 -30.38 -15.75 5.67
C SER A 421 -29.35 -14.89 6.42
N ASP A 422 -28.12 -15.37 6.59
CA ASP A 422 -27.07 -14.65 7.33
C ASP A 422 -26.03 -14.11 6.34
N ALA A 423 -25.99 -12.79 6.18
CA ALA A 423 -24.94 -12.10 5.43
C ALA A 423 -23.79 -11.70 6.38
N TYR A 424 -22.55 -11.84 5.94
CA TYR A 424 -21.35 -11.48 6.71
C TYR A 424 -20.43 -10.52 5.98
N GLN A 425 -20.11 -9.37 6.53
CA GLN A 425 -19.06 -8.51 5.98
C GLN A 425 -17.68 -8.90 6.51
N TRP A 426 -16.64 -8.67 5.72
CA TRP A 426 -15.25 -8.89 6.15
C TRP A 426 -14.30 -7.82 5.66
N ARG A 427 -13.17 -7.72 6.37
CA ARG A 427 -11.98 -6.95 5.99
C ARG A 427 -10.75 -7.84 6.15
N THR A 428 -9.74 -7.61 5.33
CA THR A 428 -8.45 -8.30 5.43
C THR A 428 -7.30 -7.30 5.33
N ARG A 429 -6.16 -7.61 5.95
CA ARG A 429 -4.94 -6.83 5.82
C ARG A 429 -3.71 -7.72 5.90
N LYS A 430 -2.59 -7.13 5.50
CA LYS A 430 -1.25 -7.71 5.64
C LYS A 430 -0.74 -7.52 7.08
N GLU A 431 -0.18 -8.57 7.66
CA GLU A 431 0.64 -8.54 8.87
C GLU A 431 2.04 -9.05 8.52
N PHE A 432 3.07 -8.35 8.97
CA PHE A 432 4.47 -8.66 8.72
C PHE A 432 5.16 -9.12 10.01
N SER A 433 6.16 -9.99 9.85
CA SER A 433 7.11 -10.28 10.92
C SER A 433 7.99 -9.06 11.18
N LEU A 434 8.19 -8.71 12.46
CA LEU A 434 9.02 -7.55 12.83
C LEU A 434 10.53 -7.83 12.77
N VAL A 435 10.93 -9.07 12.47
CA VAL A 435 12.35 -9.49 12.43
C VAL A 435 13.09 -8.77 11.29
N ASN A 436 12.55 -8.84 10.07
CA ASN A 436 13.09 -8.19 8.86
C ASN A 436 12.26 -6.98 8.38
N ASN A 437 11.24 -6.59 9.16
CA ASN A 437 10.46 -5.38 8.93
C ASN A 437 10.21 -4.69 10.29
N PRO A 438 11.20 -3.98 10.84
CA PRO A 438 11.13 -3.49 12.21
C PRO A 438 10.17 -2.31 12.39
N TYR A 439 9.69 -1.71 11.29
CA TYR A 439 8.97 -0.44 11.34
C TYR A 439 7.46 -0.59 11.19
N GLN A 440 6.95 -1.55 10.43
CA GLN A 440 5.51 -1.65 10.17
C GLN A 440 4.97 -3.06 10.35
N LYS A 441 4.18 -3.27 11.42
CA LYS A 441 3.55 -4.57 11.67
C LYS A 441 2.37 -4.86 10.75
N TYR A 442 1.54 -3.86 10.45
CA TYR A 442 0.30 -4.03 9.71
C TYR A 442 0.23 -3.05 8.54
N GLY A 443 -0.32 -3.51 7.41
CA GLY A 443 -0.79 -2.61 6.35
C GLY A 443 -2.23 -2.17 6.58
N PRO A 444 -2.77 -1.29 5.71
CA PRO A 444 -4.10 -0.76 5.89
C PRO A 444 -5.16 -1.85 5.66
N TRP A 445 -6.28 -1.75 6.37
CA TRP A 445 -7.42 -2.63 6.14
C TRP A 445 -7.95 -2.46 4.72
N LYS A 446 -8.06 -3.58 4.00
CA LYS A 446 -8.73 -3.64 2.72
C LYS A 446 -10.13 -4.17 2.94
N TYR A 447 -11.09 -3.42 2.41
CA TYR A 447 -12.51 -3.73 2.47
C TYR A 447 -12.94 -4.29 1.12
N TYR A 448 -13.89 -5.23 1.15
CA TYR A 448 -14.55 -5.62 -0.07
C TYR A 448 -15.47 -4.47 -0.53
N SER A 449 -15.37 -4.07 -1.80
CA SER A 449 -15.83 -2.79 -2.38
C SER A 449 -17.31 -2.46 -2.30
N ALA A 450 -18.14 -3.28 -1.64
CA ALA A 450 -19.50 -2.90 -1.30
C ALA A 450 -19.54 -1.92 -0.11
N PHE A 451 -18.53 -1.94 0.78
CA PHE A 451 -18.52 -1.14 2.00
C PHE A 451 -17.14 -0.55 2.25
N ASP A 452 -16.69 0.34 1.35
CA ASP A 452 -15.61 1.25 1.70
C ASP A 452 -16.18 2.35 2.63
N PRO A 453 -15.81 2.40 3.91
CA PRO A 453 -16.27 3.45 4.82
C PRO A 453 -15.77 4.85 4.43
N ILE A 454 -14.79 4.95 3.53
CA ILE A 454 -14.20 6.22 3.04
C ILE A 454 -15.11 6.88 1.98
N GLN A 455 -16.08 6.16 1.43
CA GLN A 455 -17.10 6.67 0.50
C GLN A 455 -18.50 6.57 1.14
N PRO A 456 -18.88 7.51 2.05
CA PRO A 456 -20.19 7.50 2.71
C PRO A 456 -21.38 7.70 1.74
N TYR A 457 -21.15 7.82 0.43
CA TYR A 457 -22.16 8.05 -0.60
C TYR A 457 -22.21 6.97 -1.70
N ALA A 458 -21.79 5.74 -1.41
CA ALA A 458 -21.93 4.64 -2.35
C ALA A 458 -22.72 3.44 -1.80
N PHE A 459 -23.82 3.70 -1.08
CA PHE A 459 -24.86 2.69 -0.89
C PHE A 459 -26.20 3.17 -1.44
N ARG A 460 -26.49 2.79 -2.69
CA ARG A 460 -27.82 2.31 -3.04
C ARG A 460 -27.70 0.80 -3.15
N PRO A 461 -28.43 0.00 -2.34
CA PRO A 461 -28.37 -1.44 -2.46
C PRO A 461 -28.83 -1.83 -3.86
N ARG A 462 -27.90 -2.28 -4.70
CA ARG A 462 -28.24 -3.03 -5.91
C ARG A 462 -28.25 -4.50 -5.52
N VAL A 463 -29.39 -4.95 -5.00
CA VAL A 463 -29.77 -6.35 -5.14
C VAL A 463 -30.07 -6.54 -6.63
N TYR A 464 -29.11 -7.09 -7.38
CA TYR A 464 -29.40 -7.65 -8.70
C TYR A 464 -29.24 -9.15 -8.59
N ILE A 465 -30.35 -9.82 -8.27
CA ILE A 465 -30.60 -11.12 -8.88
C ILE A 465 -31.31 -10.77 -10.19
N PRO A 466 -30.70 -10.95 -11.38
CA PRO A 466 -31.50 -10.99 -12.60
C PRO A 466 -32.35 -12.25 -12.52
N LEU A 467 -33.54 -12.14 -11.95
CA LEU A 467 -34.63 -12.99 -12.39
C LEU A 467 -34.99 -12.45 -13.76
N ASN A 468 -34.64 -13.17 -14.81
CA ASN A 468 -35.17 -12.85 -16.13
C ASN A 468 -36.64 -13.23 -16.10
N ILE A 469 -37.51 -12.24 -16.06
CA ILE A 469 -38.94 -12.47 -16.21
C ILE A 469 -39.24 -12.61 -17.70
N ILE A 470 -39.99 -13.64 -18.05
CA ILE A 470 -40.44 -13.86 -19.42
C ILE A 470 -41.80 -13.18 -19.62
N ALA A 471 -41.85 -12.16 -20.49
CA ALA A 471 -43.09 -11.53 -20.86
C ALA A 471 -43.72 -12.29 -22.04
N GLN A 472 -44.67 -13.20 -21.76
CA GLN A 472 -45.44 -13.89 -22.81
C GLN A 472 -46.56 -12.99 -23.35
N ILE A 473 -46.17 -11.97 -24.13
CA ILE A 473 -47.10 -11.01 -24.71
C ILE A 473 -47.60 -11.54 -26.05
N LYS A 474 -48.93 -11.56 -26.25
CA LYS A 474 -49.55 -11.73 -27.56
C LYS A 474 -50.12 -10.41 -28.04
N VAL A 475 -49.64 -9.93 -29.18
CA VAL A 475 -50.08 -8.67 -29.79
C VAL A 475 -50.74 -8.97 -31.13
N LEU A 476 -51.98 -8.50 -31.30
CA LEU A 476 -52.70 -8.54 -32.58
C LEU A 476 -52.41 -7.25 -33.34
N LEU A 477 -51.29 -7.21 -34.04
CA LEU A 477 -51.02 -6.19 -35.05
C LEU A 477 -50.80 -6.92 -36.37
N GLU A 478 -51.61 -6.60 -37.36
CA GLU A 478 -51.40 -7.09 -38.72
C GLU A 478 -50.45 -6.10 -39.43
N GLY A 479 -49.56 -6.59 -40.29
CA GLY A 479 -48.48 -5.79 -40.89
C GLY A 479 -48.97 -4.75 -41.89
N ALA A 480 -48.06 -4.18 -42.70
CA ALA A 480 -48.41 -3.10 -43.63
C ALA A 480 -49.62 -3.48 -44.52
N TYR A 481 -50.60 -2.58 -44.60
CA TYR A 481 -51.77 -2.75 -45.45
C TYR A 481 -51.37 -2.60 -46.92
N ASP A 482 -51.74 -3.60 -47.74
CA ASP A 482 -51.55 -3.58 -49.19
C ASP A 482 -52.80 -3.03 -49.87
N GLU A 483 -52.73 -1.79 -50.35
CA GLU A 483 -53.84 -1.16 -51.07
C GLU A 483 -54.24 -1.92 -52.35
N SER A 484 -53.33 -2.71 -52.93
CA SER A 484 -53.59 -3.44 -54.17
C SER A 484 -54.33 -4.76 -53.97
N SER A 485 -54.10 -5.44 -52.84
CA SER A 485 -54.76 -6.71 -52.50
C SER A 485 -55.83 -6.57 -51.40
N ASN A 486 -55.98 -5.38 -50.82
CA ASN A 486 -56.90 -5.06 -49.73
C ASN A 486 -56.73 -5.99 -48.50
N ASN A 487 -55.51 -6.48 -48.30
CA ASN A 487 -55.13 -7.39 -47.22
C ASN A 487 -53.95 -6.80 -46.43
N MET A 488 -53.78 -7.28 -45.20
CA MET A 488 -52.61 -6.97 -44.39
C MET A 488 -51.48 -7.95 -44.71
N PHE A 489 -50.26 -7.48 -44.98
CA PHE A 489 -49.11 -8.36 -45.11
C PHE A 489 -48.79 -9.01 -43.76
N THR A 490 -48.72 -10.34 -43.71
CA THR A 490 -48.43 -11.06 -42.47
C THR A 490 -46.93 -11.22 -42.20
N TYR A 491 -46.03 -10.74 -43.06
CA TYR A 491 -44.58 -10.70 -42.81
C TYR A 491 -43.90 -9.73 -43.77
N ILE A 492 -42.92 -8.96 -43.30
CA ILE A 492 -42.17 -7.97 -44.11
C ILE A 492 -40.68 -7.99 -43.78
N ASN A 493 -40.15 -9.15 -43.41
CA ASN A 493 -38.78 -9.35 -42.93
C ASN A 493 -37.67 -8.71 -43.80
N SER A 494 -37.86 -8.60 -45.12
CA SER A 494 -36.89 -7.95 -46.02
C SER A 494 -36.88 -6.42 -45.97
N ASN A 495 -37.88 -5.80 -45.34
CA ASN A 495 -38.08 -4.35 -45.25
C ASN A 495 -37.99 -3.82 -43.81
N ILE A 496 -37.75 -4.69 -42.83
CA ILE A 496 -37.50 -4.30 -41.44
C ILE A 496 -36.02 -3.86 -41.36
N PRO A 497 -35.70 -2.71 -40.73
CA PRO A 497 -34.31 -2.31 -40.54
C PRO A 497 -33.60 -3.27 -39.58
N THR A 498 -32.31 -3.51 -39.80
CA THR A 498 -31.49 -4.35 -38.90
C THR A 498 -31.22 -3.70 -37.55
N THR A 499 -31.49 -2.39 -37.44
CA THR A 499 -31.40 -1.59 -36.22
C THR A 499 -32.80 -1.19 -35.77
N SER A 500 -33.09 -1.35 -34.49
CA SER A 500 -34.35 -0.90 -33.88
C SER A 500 -34.57 0.60 -34.12
N PRO A 501 -35.78 1.02 -34.52
CA PRO A 501 -36.11 2.43 -34.72
C PRO A 501 -36.39 3.18 -33.41
N TYR A 502 -36.31 2.52 -32.25
CA TYR A 502 -36.62 3.10 -30.94
C TYR A 502 -35.35 3.54 -30.19
N GLU A 503 -35.53 4.27 -29.09
CA GLU A 503 -34.45 4.93 -28.33
C GLU A 503 -33.39 3.98 -27.75
N ASP A 504 -33.62 2.67 -27.76
CA ASP A 504 -32.64 1.68 -27.32
C ASP A 504 -31.61 1.28 -28.40
N LEU A 505 -31.81 1.70 -29.66
CA LEU A 505 -30.88 1.62 -30.80
C LEU A 505 -30.20 0.25 -30.97
N ARG A 506 -30.92 -0.84 -30.70
CA ARG A 506 -30.38 -2.19 -30.75
C ARG A 506 -30.25 -2.73 -32.17
N GLU A 507 -29.10 -3.26 -32.53
CA GLU A 507 -28.84 -3.92 -33.82
C GLU A 507 -28.91 -5.43 -33.68
N THR A 508 -29.51 -6.12 -34.66
CA THR A 508 -29.37 -7.59 -34.76
C THR A 508 -28.10 -7.96 -35.51
N SER A 509 -27.37 -8.96 -35.00
CA SER A 509 -26.17 -9.53 -35.64
C SER A 509 -26.49 -10.72 -36.56
N LEU A 510 -27.76 -11.08 -36.67
CA LEU A 510 -28.30 -12.19 -37.48
C LEU A 510 -29.31 -11.66 -38.50
N PRO A 511 -29.61 -12.41 -39.59
CA PRO A 511 -30.69 -12.03 -40.50
C PRO A 511 -32.03 -11.95 -39.76
N ILE A 512 -32.84 -10.94 -40.10
CA ILE A 512 -34.15 -10.72 -39.49
C ILE A 512 -35.00 -11.99 -39.63
N PRO A 513 -35.69 -12.43 -38.55
CA PRO A 513 -36.44 -13.68 -38.57
C PRO A 513 -37.42 -13.72 -39.74
N GLY A 514 -37.47 -14.84 -40.46
CA GLY A 514 -38.26 -14.97 -41.70
C GLY A 514 -39.76 -14.71 -41.53
N ASN A 515 -40.26 -14.88 -40.31
CA ASN A 515 -41.64 -14.65 -39.90
C ASN A 515 -41.84 -13.37 -39.08
N ALA A 516 -40.85 -12.46 -39.07
CA ALA A 516 -40.97 -11.17 -38.40
C ALA A 516 -41.94 -10.24 -39.14
N VAL A 517 -42.76 -9.55 -38.36
CA VAL A 517 -43.77 -8.59 -38.80
C VAL A 517 -43.23 -7.16 -38.66
N ASP A 518 -42.73 -6.76 -37.50
CA ASP A 518 -42.06 -5.46 -37.31
C ASP A 518 -41.30 -5.43 -35.96
N TRP A 519 -40.62 -4.32 -35.69
CA TRP A 519 -40.08 -3.97 -34.37
C TRP A 519 -41.15 -3.44 -33.44
N ILE A 520 -41.17 -3.96 -32.22
CA ILE A 520 -41.98 -3.48 -31.12
C ILE A 520 -41.07 -3.03 -29.97
N PHE A 521 -41.43 -1.93 -29.32
CA PHE A 521 -40.80 -1.49 -28.08
C PHE A 521 -41.70 -1.78 -26.89
N VAL A 522 -41.23 -2.61 -25.97
CA VAL A 522 -41.99 -2.99 -24.78
C VAL A 522 -41.39 -2.29 -23.57
N GLU A 523 -42.24 -1.71 -22.75
CA GLU A 523 -41.87 -1.08 -21.47
C GLU A 523 -42.61 -1.77 -20.33
N LEU A 524 -41.86 -2.12 -19.27
CA LEU A 524 -42.42 -2.50 -17.98
C LEU A 524 -42.43 -1.27 -17.07
N ARG A 525 -43.61 -0.94 -16.56
CA ARG A 525 -43.90 0.26 -15.76
C ARG A 525 -44.35 -0.13 -14.35
N ASP A 526 -44.08 0.76 -13.39
CA ASP A 526 -44.31 0.53 -11.97
C ASP A 526 -45.79 0.28 -11.65
N LYS A 527 -46.10 -0.80 -10.90
CA LYS A 527 -47.50 -1.19 -10.58
C LYS A 527 -48.30 -0.14 -9.83
N ASN A 528 -47.61 0.75 -9.10
CA ASN A 528 -48.26 1.80 -8.32
C ASN A 528 -48.26 3.15 -9.04
N ASP A 529 -47.45 3.31 -10.09
CA ASP A 529 -47.35 4.52 -10.89
C ASP A 529 -47.05 4.19 -12.36
N VAL A 530 -48.12 4.15 -13.15
CA VAL A 530 -48.07 3.81 -14.58
C VAL A 530 -47.18 4.76 -15.41
N SER A 531 -46.91 5.97 -14.94
CA SER A 531 -46.08 6.94 -15.67
C SER A 531 -44.59 6.58 -15.62
N LYS A 532 -44.16 5.83 -14.61
CA LYS A 532 -42.76 5.48 -14.34
C LYS A 532 -42.35 4.20 -15.07
N VAL A 533 -41.47 4.35 -16.07
CA VAL A 533 -40.85 3.22 -16.80
C VAL A 533 -39.71 2.63 -15.97
N LEU A 534 -39.73 1.32 -15.74
CA LEU A 534 -38.74 0.59 -14.95
C LEU A 534 -37.73 -0.16 -15.84
N ALA A 535 -38.19 -0.71 -16.96
CA ALA A 535 -37.35 -1.27 -18.00
C ALA A 535 -38.00 -1.13 -19.36
N SER A 536 -37.19 -1.08 -20.41
CA SER A 536 -37.68 -1.03 -21.78
C SER A 536 -36.74 -1.79 -22.71
N LYS A 537 -37.31 -2.41 -23.75
CA LYS A 537 -36.55 -3.22 -24.69
C LYS A 537 -37.30 -3.39 -26.01
N SER A 538 -36.56 -3.31 -27.11
CA SER A 538 -37.05 -3.69 -28.44
C SER A 538 -37.01 -5.20 -28.67
N GLY A 539 -38.04 -5.72 -29.32
CA GLY A 539 -38.14 -7.11 -29.76
C GLY A 539 -38.86 -7.23 -31.11
N PHE A 540 -38.77 -8.41 -31.72
CA PHE A 540 -39.50 -8.70 -32.95
C PHE A 540 -40.90 -9.20 -32.64
N LEU A 541 -41.90 -8.59 -33.25
CA LEU A 541 -43.23 -9.18 -33.35
C LEU A 541 -43.22 -10.23 -34.46
N LEU A 542 -43.60 -11.46 -34.15
CA LEU A 542 -43.67 -12.55 -35.12
C LEU A 542 -45.11 -12.81 -35.58
N GLN A 543 -45.25 -13.48 -36.71
CA GLN A 543 -46.53 -13.91 -37.31
C GLN A 543 -47.48 -14.63 -36.34
N ASP A 544 -46.93 -15.41 -35.41
CA ASP A 544 -47.69 -16.14 -34.41
C ASP A 544 -48.19 -15.26 -33.26
N LYS A 545 -48.03 -13.93 -33.40
CA LYS A 545 -48.44 -12.86 -32.48
C LYS A 545 -47.56 -12.77 -31.25
N THR A 546 -46.46 -13.51 -31.19
CA THR A 546 -45.54 -13.47 -30.05
C THR A 546 -44.45 -12.42 -30.25
N ILE A 547 -43.91 -11.93 -29.14
CA ILE A 547 -42.73 -11.06 -29.15
C ILE A 547 -41.50 -11.86 -28.71
N ARG A 548 -40.41 -11.72 -29.46
CA ARG A 548 -39.13 -12.41 -29.24
C ARG A 548 -37.96 -11.45 -29.20
N GLU A 549 -36.87 -11.90 -28.59
CA GLU A 549 -35.58 -11.20 -28.57
C GLU A 549 -34.96 -11.12 -29.99
N LEU A 550 -33.79 -10.49 -30.09
CA LEU A 550 -33.10 -10.21 -31.35
C LEU A 550 -32.67 -11.46 -32.14
N ASP A 551 -32.64 -12.62 -31.47
CA ASP A 551 -32.39 -13.92 -32.09
C ASP A 551 -33.62 -14.52 -32.79
N GLY A 552 -34.80 -13.89 -32.65
CA GLY A 552 -36.05 -14.34 -33.26
C GLY A 552 -36.68 -15.58 -32.64
N THR A 553 -36.10 -16.15 -31.58
CA THR A 553 -36.53 -17.44 -31.02
C THR A 553 -36.75 -17.38 -29.51
N SER A 554 -35.91 -16.63 -28.79
CA SER A 554 -35.99 -16.50 -27.34
C SER A 554 -37.15 -15.58 -26.92
N PRO A 555 -37.92 -15.92 -25.87
CA PRO A 555 -38.92 -15.03 -25.30
C PRO A 555 -38.32 -13.70 -24.86
N LEU A 556 -39.05 -12.60 -25.04
CA LEU A 556 -38.62 -11.28 -24.58
C LEU A 556 -38.50 -11.26 -23.05
N SER A 557 -37.31 -10.95 -22.57
CA SER A 557 -36.92 -11.05 -21.16
C SER A 557 -36.47 -9.69 -20.61
N PHE A 558 -36.83 -9.45 -19.34
CA PHE A 558 -36.44 -8.23 -18.63
C PHE A 558 -35.70 -8.58 -17.34
N ASN A 559 -34.63 -7.84 -17.07
CA ASN A 559 -33.84 -7.96 -15.85
C ASN A 559 -34.51 -7.13 -14.73
N LEU A 560 -35.67 -7.62 -14.27
CA LEU A 560 -36.49 -7.04 -13.20
C LEU A 560 -36.99 -8.18 -12.28
N PRO A 561 -37.23 -7.93 -10.98
CA PRO A 561 -37.68 -8.96 -10.04
C PRO A 561 -39.13 -9.38 -10.28
N GLU A 562 -39.49 -10.64 -10.03
CA GLU A 562 -40.88 -11.13 -10.19
C GLU A 562 -41.88 -10.27 -9.40
N ASP A 563 -42.80 -9.63 -10.11
CA ASP A 563 -43.80 -8.70 -9.55
C ASP A 563 -44.90 -8.40 -10.58
N ASP A 564 -45.89 -7.65 -10.15
CA ASP A 564 -46.88 -6.99 -11.00
C ASP A 564 -46.28 -5.80 -11.75
N TYR A 565 -46.58 -5.69 -13.05
CA TYR A 565 -46.15 -4.56 -13.89
C TYR A 565 -47.26 -4.07 -14.82
N TYR A 566 -47.33 -2.76 -15.04
CA TYR A 566 -48.02 -2.26 -16.23
C TYR A 566 -47.15 -2.53 -17.46
N ILE A 567 -47.72 -3.12 -18.50
CA ILE A 567 -46.99 -3.45 -19.72
C ILE A 567 -47.44 -2.47 -20.80
N SER A 568 -46.52 -1.65 -21.29
CA SER A 568 -46.76 -0.80 -22.45
C SER A 568 -46.08 -1.37 -23.68
N VAL A 569 -46.80 -1.36 -24.79
CA VAL A 569 -46.31 -1.81 -26.09
C VAL A 569 -46.43 -0.65 -27.05
N LYS A 570 -45.30 -0.26 -27.63
CA LYS A 570 -45.21 0.80 -28.64
C LYS A 570 -44.84 0.18 -29.97
N HIS A 571 -45.58 0.59 -30.99
CA HIS A 571 -45.29 0.29 -32.38
C HIS A 571 -45.22 1.60 -33.14
N ARG A 572 -44.26 1.77 -34.04
CA ARG A 572 -44.06 3.01 -34.81
C ARG A 572 -45.31 3.48 -35.59
N ASN A 573 -46.20 2.55 -35.95
CA ASN A 573 -47.41 2.83 -36.73
C ASN A 573 -48.72 2.84 -35.90
N HIS A 574 -48.65 2.67 -34.58
CA HIS A 574 -49.83 2.68 -33.70
C HIS A 574 -49.60 3.51 -32.45
N LEU A 575 -50.69 4.01 -31.86
CA LEU A 575 -50.62 4.64 -30.55
C LEU A 575 -50.11 3.62 -29.53
N PRO A 576 -49.20 4.02 -28.62
CA PRO A 576 -48.81 3.20 -27.48
C PRO A 576 -50.03 2.66 -26.74
N VAL A 577 -50.07 1.35 -26.54
CA VAL A 577 -51.08 0.72 -25.70
C VAL A 577 -50.45 0.32 -24.38
N ILE A 578 -51.26 0.25 -23.34
CA ILE A 578 -50.84 -0.14 -22.01
C ILE A 578 -51.90 -1.04 -21.38
N SER A 579 -51.48 -1.99 -20.56
CA SER A 579 -52.40 -2.84 -19.82
C SER A 579 -53.31 -2.00 -18.92
N ALA A 580 -54.59 -2.39 -18.82
CA ALA A 580 -55.58 -1.66 -18.01
C ALA A 580 -55.33 -1.82 -16.49
N SER A 581 -54.61 -2.86 -16.10
CA SER A 581 -54.15 -3.14 -14.74
C SER A 581 -52.73 -3.73 -14.78
N PRO A 582 -52.00 -3.74 -13.65
CA PRO A 582 -50.75 -4.47 -13.55
C PRO A 582 -50.97 -5.97 -13.83
N VAL A 583 -49.96 -6.60 -14.43
CA VAL A 583 -49.93 -8.01 -14.77
C VAL A 583 -48.76 -8.64 -14.01
N HIS A 584 -49.04 -9.68 -13.22
CA HIS A 584 -48.00 -10.45 -12.52
C HIS A 584 -47.16 -11.20 -13.53
N LEU A 585 -45.84 -10.97 -13.52
CA LEU A 585 -44.93 -11.63 -14.43
C LEU A 585 -43.93 -12.49 -13.67
N THR A 586 -43.85 -13.77 -14.03
CA THR A 586 -43.04 -14.78 -13.34
C THR A 586 -41.72 -15.06 -14.03
N SER A 587 -40.78 -15.61 -13.28
CA SER A 587 -39.41 -15.94 -13.74
C SER A 587 -39.26 -17.24 -14.54
N ASN A 588 -40.35 -17.96 -14.80
CA ASN A 588 -40.40 -19.19 -15.61
C ASN A 588 -41.03 -19.00 -16.99
#